data_AF-A0A0L0KP49-F1
#
_entry.id   AF-A0A0L0KP49-F1
#
_cell.length_a   1.000
_cell.length_b   1.000
_cell.length_c   1.000
_cell.angle_alpha   90.00
_cell.angle_beta   90.00
_cell.angle_gamma   90.00
#
_symmetry.space_group_name_H-M   'P 1'
#
loop_
_entity.id
_entity.type
_entity.pdbx_description
1 polymer ?
#
loop_
_entity_poly.entity_id
_entity_poly.type
_entity_poly.pdbx_seq_one_letter_code
_entity_poly.pdbx_strand_id
1 'polypeptide(L)' 'MRVGQDAHRPHLTFGHGPHRCLGAPLVLLQLRTALGRLRDRFPDLRLSPRDDALVWHKGVATRGLSRLLVAW' A
#
# COMPACT_ATOMS: atom_id res chain seq x y z
N MET A 1 15.22 18.12 15.28
CA MET A 1 14.45 16.94 14.85
C MET A 1 13.67 17.29 13.58
N ARG A 2 14.22 17.01 12.39
CA ARG A 2 13.51 17.23 11.12
C ARG A 2 12.63 16.01 10.83
N VAL A 3 11.43 15.98 11.39
CA VAL A 3 10.38 15.09 10.87
C VAL A 3 9.91 15.71 9.55
N GLY A 4 10.12 15.02 8.42
CA GLY A 4 9.38 15.36 7.20
C GLY A 4 10.09 15.35 5.86
N GLN A 5 11.29 14.77 5.69
CA GLN A 5 11.86 14.58 4.35
C GLN A 5 12.25 13.12 4.10
N ASP A 6 11.25 12.30 3.80
CA ASP A 6 11.49 11.12 2.96
C ASP A 6 11.83 11.65 1.56
N ALA A 7 13.12 11.70 1.25
CA ALA A 7 13.62 12.05 -0.08
C ALA A 7 13.21 10.97 -1.09
N HIS A 8 12.08 11.17 -1.77
CA HIS A 8 11.66 10.39 -2.93
C HIS A 8 10.82 11.29 -3.83
N ARG A 9 10.91 11.10 -5.15
CA ARG A 9 10.38 11.99 -6.20
C ARG A 9 9.03 12.63 -5.83
N PRO A 10 8.83 13.94 -6.07
CA PRO A 10 7.58 14.61 -5.72
C PRO A 10 6.39 13.90 -6.38
N HIS A 11 5.42 13.49 -5.57
CA HIS A 11 4.21 12.81 -6.00
C HIS A 11 2.98 13.34 -5.25
N LEU A 12 1.80 13.17 -5.84
CA LEU A 12 0.54 13.69 -5.31
C LEU A 12 -0.33 12.64 -4.61
N THR A 13 0.19 11.43 -4.37
CA THR A 13 -0.54 10.33 -3.68
C THR A 13 -1.21 10.76 -2.37
N PHE A 14 -0.60 11.68 -1.63
CA PHE A 14 -1.13 12.22 -0.36
C PHE A 14 -1.61 13.67 -0.46
N GLY A 15 -1.81 14.18 -1.67
CA GLY A 15 -2.13 15.58 -1.92
C GLY A 15 -1.00 16.55 -1.55
N HIS A 16 -1.32 17.84 -1.59
CA HIS A 16 -0.41 18.95 -1.29
C HIS A 16 -1.18 20.13 -0.66
N GLY A 17 -0.47 21.03 0.02
CA GLY A 17 -1.05 22.25 0.60
C GLY A 17 -1.92 21.99 1.84
N PRO A 18 -2.91 22.86 2.12
CA PRO A 18 -3.74 22.80 3.33
C PRO A 18 -4.54 21.50 3.51
N HIS A 19 -4.82 20.78 2.42
CA HIS A 19 -5.54 19.50 2.43
C HIS A 19 -4.62 18.30 2.25
N ARG A 20 -3.30 18.47 2.39
CA ARG A 20 -2.38 17.34 2.39
C ARG A 20 -2.81 16.33 3.44
N CYS A 21 -2.81 15.05 3.07
CA CYS A 21 -3.26 13.96 3.92
C CYS A 21 -2.54 13.99 5.27
N LEU A 22 -3.31 14.26 6.32
CA LEU A 22 -2.82 14.28 7.70
C LEU A 22 -2.24 12.92 8.10
N GLY A 23 -2.80 11.83 7.55
CA GLY A 23 -2.38 10.46 7.82
C GLY A 23 -1.14 10.00 7.06
N ALA A 24 -0.54 10.79 6.16
CA ALA A 24 0.57 10.34 5.32
C ALA A 24 1.74 9.71 6.10
N PRO A 25 2.22 10.27 7.24
CA PRO A 25 3.29 9.64 8.01
C PRO A 25 2.90 8.27 8.60
N LEU A 26 1.65 8.16 9.07
CA LEU A 26 1.12 6.90 9.62
C LEU A 26 0.99 5.84 8.54
N VAL A 27 0.43 6.18 7.37
CA VAL A 27 0.30 5.27 6.24
C VAL A 27 1.66 4.73 5.80
N LEU A 28 2.68 5.61 5.73
CA LEU A 28 4.03 5.18 5.36
C LEU A 28 4.65 4.23 6.41
N LEU A 29 4.49 4.52 7.70
CA LEU A 29 4.93 3.63 8.77
C LEU A 29 4.23 2.27 8.69
N GLN A 30 2.91 2.27 8.52
CA GLN A 30 2.10 1.06 8.41
C GLN A 30 2.50 0.24 7.20
N LEU A 31 2.66 0.85 6.03
CA LEU A 31 3.08 0.14 4.80
C LEU A 31 4.47 -0.46 4.94
N ARG A 32 5.45 0.32 5.43
CA ARG A 32 6.82 -0.18 5.68
C ARG A 32 6.81 -1.38 6.63
N THR A 33 6.00 -1.31 7.68
CA THR A 33 5.91 -2.37 8.70
C THR A 33 5.18 -3.60 8.17
N ALA A 34 3.97 -3.42 7.63
CA ALA A 34 3.13 -4.52 7.16
C ALA A 34 3.78 -5.28 5.99
N LEU A 35 4.29 -4.57 4.98
CA LEU A 35 4.95 -5.20 3.83
C LEU A 35 6.28 -5.85 4.22
N GLY A 36 7.05 -5.24 5.12
CA GLY A 36 8.27 -5.83 5.65
C GLY A 36 7.98 -7.14 6.38
N ARG A 37 7.02 -7.14 7.32
CA ARG A 37 6.61 -8.34 8.06
C ARG A 37 6.01 -9.41 7.16
N LEU A 38 5.21 -9.04 6.17
CA LEU A 38 4.61 -9.97 5.22
C LEU A 38 5.69 -10.74 4.45
N ARG A 39 6.67 -10.02 3.91
CA ARG A 39 7.82 -10.61 3.21
C ARG A 39 8.64 -11.52 4.12
N ASP A 40 8.96 -11.06 5.34
CA ASP A 40 9.81 -11.82 6.25
C ASP A 40 9.11 -13.11 6.75
N ARG A 41 7.78 -13.09 6.88
CA ARG A 41 6.98 -14.25 7.32
C ARG A 41 6.69 -15.25 6.21
N PHE A 42 6.51 -14.76 4.98
CA PHE A 42 6.11 -15.55 3.82
C PHE A 42 7.09 -15.26 2.66
N PRO A 43 8.31 -15.80 2.70
CA PRO A 43 9.35 -15.49 1.72
C PRO A 43 8.99 -15.93 0.30
N ASP A 44 8.19 -17.00 0.16
CA ASP A 44 7.74 -17.54 -1.12
C ASP A 44 6.31 -17.09 -1.51
N LEU A 45 5.82 -15.99 -0.90
CA LEU A 45 4.50 -15.44 -1.17
C LEU A 45 4.34 -15.09 -2.66
N ARG A 46 3.32 -15.67 -3.28
CA ARG A 46 2.99 -15.54 -4.70
C ARG A 46 1.49 -15.45 -4.91
N LEU A 47 1.08 -14.98 -6.09
CA LEU A 47 -0.32 -15.00 -6.49
C LEU A 47 -0.81 -16.45 -6.63
N SER A 48 -2.05 -16.70 -6.19
CA SER A 48 -2.72 -17.98 -6.44
C SER A 48 -2.88 -18.22 -7.94
N PRO A 49 -2.69 -19.45 -8.46
CA PRO A 49 -2.82 -19.75 -9.87
C PRO A 49 -4.29 -19.82 -10.35
N ARG A 50 -5.26 -19.51 -9.49
CA ARG A 50 -6.68 -19.52 -9.85
C ARG A 50 -7.02 -18.30 -10.71
N ASP A 51 -7.90 -18.50 -11.69
CA ASP A 51 -8.35 -17.42 -12.58
C ASP A 51 -9.06 -16.28 -11.82
N ASP A 52 -9.66 -16.57 -10.66
CA ASP A 52 -10.35 -15.61 -9.81
C ASP A 52 -9.48 -15.04 -8.67
N ALA A 53 -8.15 -15.15 -8.78
CA ALA A 53 -7.23 -14.70 -7.73
C ALA A 53 -7.25 -13.19 -7.47
N LEU A 54 -7.71 -12.38 -8.43
CA LEU A 54 -7.73 -10.91 -8.36
C LEU A 54 -9.15 -10.40 -8.64
N VAL A 55 -9.81 -9.84 -7.63
CA VAL A 55 -11.13 -9.20 -7.82
C VAL A 55 -11.01 -7.71 -7.52
N TRP A 56 -11.13 -6.88 -8.55
CA TRP A 56 -11.10 -5.42 -8.42
C TRP A 56 -12.35 -4.87 -7.74
N HIS A 57 -12.18 -3.83 -6.92
CA HIS A 57 -13.32 -3.01 -6.50
C HIS A 57 -13.96 -2.33 -7.72
N LYS A 58 -15.30 -2.29 -7.75
CA LYS A 58 -16.08 -1.56 -8.77
C LYS A 58 -16.25 -0.07 -8.47
N GLY A 59 -15.83 0.38 -7.29
CA GLY A 59 -15.95 1.77 -6.85
C GLY A 59 -14.96 2.70 -7.54
N VAL A 60 -15.30 3.99 -7.61
CA VAL A 60 -14.52 5.01 -8.34
C VAL A 60 -13.63 5.89 -7.45
N ALA A 61 -13.84 5.88 -6.13
CA ALA A 61 -13.11 6.75 -5.20
C ALA A 61 -11.64 6.35 -5.03
N THR A 62 -11.35 5.04 -5.01
CA THR A 62 -9.99 4.50 -4.88
C THR A 62 -9.85 3.25 -5.74
N ARG A 63 -8.68 3.08 -6.37
CA ARG A 63 -8.35 1.85 -7.09
C ARG A 63 -7.79 0.83 -6.09
N GLY A 64 -8.38 -0.35 -6.03
CA GLY A 64 -7.94 -1.42 -5.14
C GLY A 64 -8.59 -2.77 -5.46
N LEU A 65 -8.02 -3.82 -4.87
CA LEU A 65 -8.56 -5.17 -4.95
C LEU A 65 -9.49 -5.42 -3.75
N SER A 66 -10.68 -5.92 -4.03
CA SER A 66 -11.61 -6.45 -3.02
C SER A 66 -11.21 -7.85 -2.55
N ARG A 67 -10.45 -8.58 -3.38
CA ARG A 67 -9.88 -9.89 -3.05
C ARG A 67 -8.55 -10.09 -3.78
N LEU A 68 -7.59 -10.62 -3.05
CA LEU A 68 -6.31 -11.09 -3.56
C LEU A 68 -6.01 -12.47 -2.95
N LEU A 69 -6.12 -13.53 -3.74
CA LEU A 69 -5.76 -14.88 -3.31
C LEU A 69 -4.26 -15.11 -3.52
N VAL A 70 -3.59 -15.61 -2.49
CA VAL A 70 -2.14 -15.84 -2.46
C VAL A 70 -1.83 -17.28 -2.05
N ALA A 71 -0.63 -17.74 -2.38
CA ALA A 71 0.01 -18.96 -1.89
C ALA A 71 1.40 -18.59 -1.36
N TRP A 72 1.95 -19.36 -0.44
CA TRP A 72 3.26 -19.12 0.18
C TRP A 72 3.89 -20.42 0.66
#